data_AF-A0A0X3W8L8-F1
#
_entry.id   AF-A0A0X3W8L8-F1
#
_cell.length_a   1.000
_cell.length_b   1.000
_cell.length_c   1.000
_cell.angle_alpha   90.00
_cell.angle_beta   90.00
_cell.angle_gamma   90.00
#
_symmetry.space_group_name_H-M   'P 1'
#
loop_
_entity.id
_entity.type
_entity.pdbx_description
1 polymer ?
#
loop_
_entity_poly.entity_id
_entity_poly.type
_entity_poly.pdbx_seq_one_letter_code
_entity_poly.pdbx_strand_id
1 'polypeptide(L)'
;MTDGISEESADVVGVLTEQIEARFGMGMDRLKAAVAAAPTANPDATDVVKWHGLLVEAQSVLERAEDDLLAALQTQPSEVDDPTMGLAHRVNAAVTTRDGRAMVVRWLLDPDAPGKKDLAAERLVRFRARSGPAVQTSAPNRPAGTPAPASAWRPARSAR
;
A
#
# COMPACT_ATOMS: atom_id res chain seq x y z
N MET A 1 -28.62 2.81 36.74
CA MET A 1 -27.21 2.99 36.38
C MET A 1 -26.90 1.93 35.35
N THR A 2 -26.88 2.32 34.08
CA THR A 2 -26.51 1.45 32.97
C THR A 2 -25.24 2.08 32.43
N ASP A 3 -24.10 1.46 32.70
CA ASP A 3 -22.84 1.80 32.03
C ASP A 3 -22.98 1.37 30.57
N GLY A 4 -23.47 2.28 29.74
CA GLY A 4 -23.71 2.10 28.31
C GLY A 4 -22.65 2.80 27.46
N ILE A 5 -21.40 2.81 27.91
CA ILE A 5 -20.25 3.23 27.10
C ILE A 5 -19.51 1.96 26.71
N SER A 6 -20.03 1.22 25.73
CA SER A 6 -19.31 0.06 25.17
C SER A 6 -19.46 -0.08 23.66
N GLU A 7 -19.85 0.99 22.97
CA GLU A 7 -19.89 1.03 21.50
C GLU A 7 -19.06 2.16 20.86
N GLU A 8 -18.48 3.11 21.60
CA GLU A 8 -17.99 4.38 21.02
C GLU A 8 -16.48 4.63 21.09
N SER A 9 -15.67 3.57 21.06
CA SER A 9 -14.26 3.70 20.65
C SER A 9 -13.83 2.45 19.89
N ALA A 10 -14.64 2.03 18.91
CA ALA A 10 -14.21 0.99 18.01
C ALA A 10 -12.94 1.46 17.27
N ASP A 11 -11.85 0.72 17.44
CA ASP A 11 -10.59 0.97 16.75
C ASP A 11 -10.86 1.08 15.23
N VAL A 12 -10.30 2.12 14.61
CA VAL A 12 -10.50 2.44 13.18
C VAL A 12 -10.14 1.25 12.30
N VAL A 13 -9.10 0.49 12.67
CA VAL A 13 -8.70 -0.71 11.94
C VAL A 13 -9.76 -1.80 12.08
N GLY A 14 -10.26 -2.05 13.31
CA GLY A 14 -11.36 -2.97 13.56
C GLY A 14 -12.61 -2.67 12.72
N VAL A 15 -13.11 -1.43 12.79
CA VAL A 15 -14.31 -0.99 12.04
C VAL A 15 -14.14 -1.18 10.54
N LEU A 16 -12.98 -0.80 9.99
CA LEU A 16 -12.72 -0.96 8.57
C LEU A 16 -12.51 -2.42 8.17
N THR A 17 -11.95 -3.25 9.06
CA THR A 17 -11.83 -4.70 8.84
C THR A 17 -13.22 -5.32 8.71
N GLU A 18 -14.14 -5.03 9.62
CA GLU A 18 -15.52 -5.52 9.56
C GLU A 18 -16.24 -5.09 8.27
N GLN A 19 -16.06 -3.83 7.86
CA GLN A 19 -16.64 -3.35 6.59
C GLN A 19 -16.05 -4.05 5.35
N ILE A 20 -14.75 -4.37 5.37
CA ILE A 20 -14.12 -5.16 4.31
C ILE A 20 -14.73 -6.56 4.27
N GLU A 21 -14.81 -7.22 5.43
CA GLU A 21 -15.35 -8.57 5.53
C GLU A 21 -16.82 -8.64 5.09
N ALA A 22 -17.64 -7.66 5.48
CA ALA A 22 -19.01 -7.52 5.02
C ALA A 22 -19.10 -7.33 3.49
N ARG A 23 -18.21 -6.52 2.90
CA ARG A 23 -18.19 -6.28 1.45
C ARG A 23 -17.82 -7.53 0.64
N PHE A 24 -16.88 -8.34 1.13
CA PHE A 24 -16.39 -9.51 0.40
C PHE A 24 -17.02 -10.84 0.85
N GLY A 25 -17.84 -10.83 1.91
CA GLY A 25 -18.53 -12.00 2.44
C GLY A 25 -17.58 -13.07 3.00
N MET A 26 -16.37 -12.68 3.41
CA MET A 26 -15.38 -13.58 4.00
C MET A 26 -14.43 -12.83 4.93
N GLY A 27 -13.89 -13.55 5.92
CA GLY A 27 -12.91 -13.01 6.85
C GLY A 27 -11.63 -12.50 6.16
N MET A 28 -10.98 -11.51 6.78
CA MET A 28 -9.81 -10.82 6.24
C MET A 28 -8.66 -11.77 5.90
N ASP A 29 -8.39 -12.78 6.71
CA ASP A 29 -7.32 -13.75 6.44
C ASP A 29 -7.60 -14.61 5.21
N ARG A 30 -8.87 -15.00 5.03
CA ARG A 30 -9.31 -15.74 3.83
C ARG A 30 -9.23 -14.85 2.59
N LEU A 31 -9.59 -13.57 2.71
CA LEU A 31 -9.48 -12.59 1.63
C LEU A 31 -8.01 -12.39 1.22
N LYS A 32 -7.10 -12.21 2.20
CA LYS A 32 -5.65 -12.12 1.97
C LYS A 32 -5.12 -13.35 1.25
N ALA A 33 -5.52 -14.55 1.68
CA ALA A 33 -5.11 -15.80 1.03
C ALA A 33 -5.63 -15.92 -0.40
N ALA A 34 -6.90 -15.53 -0.65
CA ALA A 34 -7.49 -15.53 -1.99
C ALA A 34 -6.78 -14.55 -2.94
N VAL A 35 -6.49 -13.33 -2.47
CA VAL A 35 -5.74 -12.32 -3.21
C VAL A 35 -4.32 -12.80 -3.50
N ALA A 36 -3.63 -13.42 -2.53
CA ALA A 36 -2.29 -13.96 -2.73
C ALA A 36 -2.27 -15.09 -3.78
N ALA A 37 -3.29 -15.95 -3.78
CA ALA A 37 -3.40 -17.05 -4.74
C ALA A 37 -3.72 -16.57 -6.17
N ALA A 38 -4.54 -15.52 -6.32
CA ALA A 38 -4.94 -14.99 -7.62
C ALA A 38 -5.08 -13.45 -7.63
N PRO A 39 -3.97 -12.69 -7.64
CA PRO A 39 -4.00 -11.23 -7.47
C PRO A 39 -4.74 -10.47 -8.57
N THR A 40 -4.90 -11.07 -9.76
CA THR A 40 -5.56 -10.46 -10.91
C THR A 40 -7.04 -10.85 -11.05
N ALA A 41 -7.54 -11.78 -10.23
CA ALA A 41 -8.93 -12.23 -10.30
C ALA A 41 -9.92 -11.16 -9.84
N ASN A 42 -9.52 -10.33 -8.88
CA ASN A 42 -10.31 -9.18 -8.42
C ASN A 42 -9.35 -8.02 -8.06
N PRO A 43 -9.15 -7.04 -8.96
CA PRO A 43 -8.24 -5.94 -8.72
C PRO A 43 -8.67 -5.06 -7.54
N ASP A 44 -9.98 -4.91 -7.30
CA ASP A 44 -10.49 -4.11 -6.20
C ASP A 44 -10.20 -4.78 -4.84
N ALA A 45 -10.33 -6.11 -4.75
CA ALA A 45 -9.93 -6.86 -3.56
C ALA A 45 -8.43 -6.74 -3.28
N THR A 46 -7.61 -6.79 -4.33
CA THR A 46 -6.15 -6.62 -4.21
C THR A 46 -5.78 -5.25 -3.68
N ASP A 47 -6.40 -4.18 -4.19
CA ASP A 47 -6.17 -2.82 -3.71
C ASP A 47 -6.64 -2.67 -2.25
N VAL A 48 -7.83 -3.18 -1.90
CA VAL A 48 -8.34 -3.12 -0.52
C VAL A 48 -7.42 -3.85 0.46
N VAL A 49 -6.98 -5.07 0.15
CA VAL A 49 -6.07 -5.84 1.02
C VAL A 49 -4.75 -5.11 1.22
N LYS A 50 -4.19 -4.53 0.15
CA LYS A 50 -2.96 -3.73 0.23
C LYS A 50 -3.13 -2.54 1.16
N TRP A 51 -4.19 -1.75 0.97
CA TRP A 51 -4.40 -0.53 1.77
C TRP A 51 -4.80 -0.83 3.21
N HIS A 52 -5.51 -1.93 3.47
CA HIS A 52 -5.75 -2.43 4.82
C HIS A 52 -4.43 -2.80 5.52
N GLY A 53 -3.53 -3.51 4.82
CA GLY A 53 -2.20 -3.82 5.38
C GLY A 53 -1.41 -2.57 5.77
N LEU A 54 -1.44 -1.53 4.93
CA LEU A 54 -0.80 -0.24 5.24
C LEU A 54 -1.46 0.49 6.42
N LEU A 55 -2.77 0.34 6.59
CA LEU A 55 -3.50 0.89 7.73
C LEU A 55 -3.10 0.18 9.04
N VAL A 56 -3.01 -1.15 9.03
CA VAL A 56 -2.54 -1.94 10.18
C VAL A 56 -1.11 -1.53 10.56
N GLU A 57 -0.22 -1.39 9.58
CA GLU A 57 1.15 -0.94 9.84
C GLU A 57 1.18 0.47 10.46
N ALA A 58 0.39 1.41 9.93
CA ALA A 58 0.31 2.77 10.46
C ALA A 58 -0.23 2.79 11.90
N GLN A 59 -1.19 1.93 12.23
CA GLN A 59 -1.71 1.77 13.59
C GLN A 59 -0.62 1.27 14.54
N SER A 60 0.15 0.24 14.16
CA SER A 60 1.29 -0.22 14.97
C SER A 60 2.41 0.81 15.12
N VAL A 61 2.58 1.73 14.17
CA VAL A 61 3.52 2.86 14.31
C VAL A 61 2.99 3.90 15.29
N LEU A 62 1.70 4.20 15.25
CA LEU A 62 1.04 5.12 16.17
C LEU A 62 1.16 4.62 17.62
N GLU A 63 0.80 3.37 17.87
CA GLU A 63 0.87 2.75 19.21
C GLU A 63 2.28 2.86 19.80
N ARG A 64 3.32 2.55 19.01
CA ARG A 64 4.71 2.70 19.45
C ARG A 64 5.10 4.16 19.74
N ALA A 65 4.63 5.11 18.93
CA ALA A 65 4.91 6.52 19.16
C ALA A 65 4.22 7.03 20.44
N GLU A 66 3.00 6.56 20.72
CA GLU A 66 2.26 6.86 21.95
C GLU A 66 2.95 6.25 23.17
N ASP A 67 3.39 5.00 23.11
CA ASP A 67 4.14 4.34 24.17
C ASP A 67 5.46 5.08 24.47
N ASP A 68 6.21 5.49 23.45
CA ASP A 68 7.43 6.29 23.61
C ASP A 68 7.16 7.62 24.32
N LEU A 69 6.07 8.31 23.94
CA LEU A 69 5.69 9.59 24.55
C LEU A 69 5.23 9.39 25.99
N LEU A 70 4.41 8.37 26.27
CA LEU A 70 3.95 8.04 27.61
C LEU A 70 5.14 7.68 28.52
N ALA A 71 6.09 6.89 28.03
CA ALA A 71 7.29 6.54 28.77
C ALA A 71 8.12 7.79 29.12
N ALA A 72 8.30 8.72 28.17
CA ALA A 72 9.00 9.97 28.44
C ALA A 72 8.30 10.83 29.49
N LEU A 73 6.98 11.02 29.37
CA LEU A 73 6.18 11.81 30.32
C LEU A 73 6.17 11.21 31.73
N GLN A 74 6.21 9.88 31.86
CA GLN A 74 6.32 9.22 33.16
C GLN A 74 7.66 9.50 33.86
N THR A 75 8.73 9.70 33.09
CA THR A 75 10.07 9.99 33.64
C THR A 75 10.29 11.48 33.93
N GLN A 76 9.51 12.38 33.34
CA GLN A 76 9.58 13.82 33.55
C GLN A 76 8.18 14.41 33.84
N PRO A 77 7.74 14.43 35.11
CA PRO A 77 6.44 14.98 35.49
C PRO A 77 6.41 16.53 35.53
N SER A 78 7.51 17.20 35.17
CA SER A 78 7.61 18.67 35.11
C SER A 78 7.33 19.21 33.69
N GLU A 79 7.74 20.45 33.40
CA GLU A 79 7.58 21.07 32.07
C GLU A 79 8.13 20.17 30.95
N VAL A 80 7.40 20.15 29.82
CA VAL A 80 7.73 19.33 28.64
C VAL A 80 8.95 19.92 27.95
N ASP A 81 10.05 19.18 27.93
CA ASP A 81 11.27 19.57 27.25
C ASP A 81 11.19 19.42 25.72
N ASP A 82 12.12 20.05 25.00
CA ASP A 82 12.19 19.98 23.52
C ASP A 82 12.23 18.53 22.98
N PRO A 83 12.97 17.57 23.59
CA PRO A 83 12.90 16.16 23.21
C PRO A 83 11.49 15.56 23.32
N THR A 84 10.78 15.79 24.42
CA THR A 84 9.42 15.27 24.63
C THR A 84 8.43 15.93 23.67
N MET A 85 8.60 17.21 23.35
CA MET A 85 7.86 17.87 22.27
C MET A 85 8.11 17.20 20.91
N GLY A 86 9.35 16.76 20.63
CA GLY A 86 9.67 15.96 19.45
C GLY A 86 8.88 14.65 19.37
N LEU A 87 8.69 13.96 20.50
CA LEU A 87 7.86 12.74 20.57
C LEU A 87 6.38 13.04 20.27
N ALA A 88 5.84 14.14 20.81
CA ALA A 88 4.48 14.57 20.52
C ALA A 88 4.28 14.85 19.01
N HIS A 89 5.26 15.47 18.35
CA HIS A 89 5.22 15.65 16.91
C HIS A 89 5.24 14.32 16.13
N ARG A 90 5.98 13.31 16.61
CA ARG A 90 5.97 11.96 15.99
C ARG A 90 4.60 11.29 16.10
N VAL A 91 3.93 11.39 17.26
CA VAL A 91 2.56 10.91 17.43
C VAL A 91 1.63 11.58 16.42
N ASN A 92 1.68 12.91 16.30
CA ASN A 92 0.83 13.63 15.36
C ASN A 92 1.06 13.22 13.89
N ALA A 93 2.32 12.97 13.51
CA ALA A 93 2.67 12.46 12.18
C ALA A 93 2.14 11.03 11.96
N ALA A 94 2.19 10.17 12.98
CA ALA A 94 1.66 8.82 12.92
C ALA A 94 0.13 8.81 12.79
N VAL A 95 -0.59 9.64 13.56
CA VAL A 95 -2.05 9.83 13.43
C VAL A 95 -2.41 10.28 12.01
N THR A 96 -1.72 11.30 11.49
CA THR A 96 -1.95 11.80 10.12
C THR A 96 -1.79 10.69 9.08
N THR A 97 -0.78 9.83 9.27
CA THR A 97 -0.54 8.69 8.39
C THR A 97 -1.67 7.66 8.48
N ARG A 98 -2.06 7.25 9.69
CA ARG A 98 -3.16 6.31 9.93
C ARG A 98 -4.45 6.81 9.29
N ASP A 99 -4.80 8.07 9.54
CA ASP A 99 -6.05 8.66 9.05
C ASP A 99 -6.05 8.75 7.52
N GLY A 100 -4.91 9.10 6.92
CA GLY A 100 -4.74 9.06 5.48
C GLY A 100 -4.95 7.65 4.89
N ARG A 101 -4.46 6.59 5.55
CA ARG A 101 -4.70 5.20 5.12
C ARG A 101 -6.17 4.81 5.30
N ALA A 102 -6.77 5.15 6.43
CA ALA A 102 -8.17 4.87 6.72
C ALA A 102 -9.11 5.55 5.72
N MET A 103 -8.82 6.80 5.34
CA MET A 103 -9.56 7.53 4.31
C MET A 103 -9.52 6.80 2.95
N VAL A 104 -8.36 6.28 2.54
CA VAL A 104 -8.24 5.55 1.28
C VAL A 104 -9.02 4.24 1.33
N VAL A 105 -8.93 3.48 2.43
CA VAL A 105 -9.72 2.25 2.61
C VAL A 105 -11.21 2.55 2.53
N ARG A 106 -11.69 3.59 3.22
CA ARG A 106 -13.10 4.02 3.18
C ARG A 106 -13.53 4.40 1.76
N TRP A 107 -12.70 5.15 1.04
CA TRP A 107 -12.95 5.48 -0.37
C TRP A 107 -13.02 4.21 -1.24
N LEU A 108 -12.16 3.21 -1.01
CA LEU A 108 -12.19 1.94 -1.75
C LEU A 108 -13.46 1.11 -1.48
N LEU A 109 -13.99 1.16 -0.26
CA LEU A 109 -15.19 0.42 0.12
C LEU A 109 -16.49 1.06 -0.37
N ASP A 110 -16.50 2.38 -0.55
CA ASP A 110 -17.67 3.11 -1.05
C ASP A 110 -17.83 2.95 -2.57
N PRO A 111 -18.92 2.31 -3.07
CA PRO A 111 -19.16 2.20 -4.51
C PRO A 111 -19.49 3.55 -5.18
N ASP A 112 -20.02 4.52 -4.43
CA ASP A 112 -20.45 5.83 -4.91
C ASP A 112 -19.42 6.95 -4.62
N ALA A 113 -18.24 6.57 -4.12
CA ALA A 113 -17.19 7.51 -3.77
C ALA A 113 -16.83 8.46 -4.95
N PRO A 114 -16.62 9.77 -4.69
CA PRO A 114 -16.25 10.74 -5.71
C PRO A 114 -15.03 10.31 -6.52
N GLY A 115 -15.07 10.52 -7.83
CA GLY A 115 -13.99 10.17 -8.76
C GLY A 115 -13.97 8.71 -9.23
N LYS A 116 -14.75 7.79 -8.63
CA LYS A 116 -14.78 6.38 -9.11
C LYS A 116 -15.54 6.17 -10.41
N LYS A 117 -16.63 6.90 -10.63
CA LYS A 117 -17.47 6.76 -11.84
C LYS A 117 -16.68 7.14 -13.10
N ASP A 118 -15.87 8.19 -13.02
CA ASP A 118 -14.99 8.62 -14.11
C ASP A 118 -13.81 7.67 -14.31
N LEU A 119 -13.22 7.13 -13.23
CA LEU A 119 -12.17 6.11 -13.31
C LEU A 119 -12.65 4.79 -13.93
N ALA A 120 -13.88 4.36 -13.61
CA ALA A 120 -14.49 3.18 -14.21
C ALA A 120 -14.74 3.39 -15.71
N ALA A 121 -15.24 4.57 -16.09
CA ALA A 121 -15.40 4.97 -17.49
C ALA A 121 -14.05 5.03 -18.22
N GLU A 122 -13.01 5.60 -17.63
CA GLU A 122 -11.66 5.61 -18.18
C GLU A 122 -11.06 4.21 -18.33
N ARG A 123 -11.20 3.34 -17.31
CA ARG A 123 -10.75 1.94 -17.39
C ARG A 123 -11.44 1.23 -18.55
N LEU A 124 -12.75 1.43 -18.73
CA LEU A 124 -13.50 0.87 -19.84
C LEU A 124 -13.00 1.41 -21.20
N VAL A 125 -12.69 2.70 -21.30
CA VAL A 125 -12.09 3.31 -22.50
C VAL A 125 -10.73 2.69 -22.80
N ARG A 126 -9.86 2.47 -21.81
CA ARG A 126 -8.56 1.79 -22.01
C ARG A 126 -8.70 0.33 -22.46
N PHE A 127 -9.76 -0.36 -22.02
CA PHE A 127 -10.08 -1.70 -22.52
C PHE A 127 -10.66 -1.69 -23.94
N ARG A 128 -11.44 -0.66 -24.30
CA ARG A 128 -12.03 -0.51 -25.65
C ARG A 128 -11.07 0.08 -26.67
N ALA A 129 -10.03 0.80 -26.26
CA ALA A 129 -9.10 1.49 -27.14
C ALA A 129 -7.70 0.83 -27.11
N ARG A 130 -7.57 -0.31 -27.79
CA ARG A 130 -6.27 -0.75 -28.33
C ARG A 130 -6.24 -0.74 -29.86
N SER A 131 -7.09 0.08 -30.47
CA SER A 131 -7.05 0.42 -31.90
C SER A 131 -6.58 1.87 -32.10
N GLY A 132 -5.43 2.21 -31.51
CA GLY A 132 -4.68 3.41 -31.88
C GLY A 132 -3.70 3.07 -33.01
N PRO A 133 -3.38 3.99 -33.93
CA PRO A 133 -2.35 3.76 -34.94
C PRO A 133 -1.03 3.41 -34.25
N ALA A 134 -0.40 2.30 -34.63
CA ALA A 134 0.92 1.93 -34.13
C ALA A 134 1.93 2.99 -34.58
N VAL A 135 2.34 3.87 -33.66
CA VAL A 135 3.47 4.76 -33.90
C VAL A 135 4.71 3.88 -33.92
N GLN A 136 5.25 3.66 -35.11
CA GLN A 136 6.51 2.94 -35.29
C GLN A 136 7.62 3.75 -34.63
N THR A 137 8.06 3.33 -33.45
CA THR A 137 9.27 3.89 -32.84
C THR A 137 10.48 3.22 -33.50
N SER A 138 11.29 3.99 -34.22
CA SER A 138 12.58 3.55 -34.74
C SER A 138 13.47 3.05 -33.58
N ALA A 139 14.16 1.94 -33.80
CA ALA A 139 15.04 1.35 -32.80
C ALA A 139 16.17 2.34 -32.39
N PRO A 140 16.59 2.35 -31.10
CA PRO A 140 17.69 3.18 -30.67
C PRO A 140 18.97 2.83 -31.43
N ASN A 141 19.65 3.83 -31.97
CA ASN A 141 20.94 3.63 -32.62
C ASN A 141 21.99 3.22 -31.58
N ARG A 142 22.47 1.98 -31.65
CA ARG A 142 23.55 1.47 -30.79
C ARG A 142 24.88 1.99 -31.33
N PRO A 143 25.66 2.79 -30.59
CA PRO A 143 26.99 3.16 -31.02
C PRO A 143 27.86 1.90 -31.20
N ALA A 144 28.59 1.85 -32.31
CA ALA A 144 29.46 0.74 -32.67
C ALA A 144 30.50 0.50 -31.57
N GLY A 145 30.43 -0.68 -30.95
CA GLY A 145 31.43 -1.11 -29.98
C GLY A 145 32.81 -1.17 -30.64
N THR A 146 33.79 -0.62 -29.93
CA THR A 146 35.22 -0.75 -30.25
C THR A 146 35.58 -2.23 -30.50
N PRO A 147 36.32 -2.58 -31.56
CA PRO A 147 36.67 -3.97 -31.82
C PRO A 147 37.55 -4.50 -30.68
N ALA A 148 37.12 -5.58 -30.03
CA ALA A 148 37.98 -6.35 -29.15
C ALA A 148 39.11 -7.01 -29.97
N PRO A 149 40.36 -7.01 -29.49
CA PRO A 149 41.48 -7.62 -30.22
C PRO A 149 41.28 -9.13 -30.34
N ALA A 150 41.49 -9.64 -31.56
CA ALA A 150 41.37 -11.04 -31.91
C ALA A 150 42.36 -11.90 -31.11
N SER A 151 41.86 -12.73 -30.19
CA SER A 151 42.65 -13.83 -29.62
C SER A 151 42.76 -14.94 -30.67
N ALA A 152 43.93 -15.05 -31.29
CA ALA A 152 44.29 -16.16 -32.15
C ALA A 152 44.28 -17.47 -31.35
N TRP A 153 43.28 -18.33 -31.59
CA TRP A 153 43.30 -19.72 -31.15
C TRP A 153 43.26 -20.65 -32.36
N ARG A 154 44.35 -21.42 -32.48
CA ARG A 154 44.68 -22.37 -33.53
C ARG A 154 43.92 -23.67 -33.30
N PRO A 155 43.30 -24.30 -34.31
CA PRO A 155 42.76 -25.64 -34.16
C PRO A 155 43.89 -26.67 -34.32
N ALA A 156 44.07 -27.53 -33.31
CA ALA A 156 44.85 -28.75 -33.45
C ALA A 156 44.00 -29.79 -34.20
N ARG A 157 44.55 -30.25 -35.33
CA ARG A 157 44.01 -31.31 -36.20
C ARG A 157 43.88 -32.64 -35.45
N SER A 158 42.74 -33.29 -35.62
CA SER A 158 42.62 -34.75 -35.45
C SER A 158 43.38 -35.48 -36.56
N ALA A 159 44.10 -36.53 -36.19
CA ALA A 159 44.49 -37.61 -37.08
C ALA A 159 44.41 -38.94 -36.33
N ARG A 160 43.49 -39.78 -36.81
CA ARG A 160 43.40 -41.25 -36.79
C ARG A 160 43.61 -42.04 -35.50
#